data_AF-A0AAU7JA24-F1
#
_entry.id   AF-A0AAU7JA24-F1
#
_cell.length_a   1.000
_cell.length_b   1.000
_cell.length_c   1.000
_cell.angle_alpha   90.00
_cell.angle_beta   90.00
_cell.angle_gamma   90.00
#
_symmetry.space_group_name_H-M   'P 1'
#
loop_
_entity.id
_entity.type
_entity.pdbx_description
1 polymer ?
#
loop_
_entity_poly.entity_id
_entity_poly.type
_entity_poly.pdbx_seq_one_letter_code
_entity_poly.pdbx_strand_id
1 'polypeptide(L)'
;MPQEYTAETLDRRSGDLTTTSLGVWKTVSELATDYQCGPREFRVILKAMNLLASEGRHGWQRLTHEAVAMGYGKRLTPKRTKNGKLYPFDVISPLGQALIASLWDEARAEVEAAKRSKPSVRAAEARLWSFAEGRRRTMTVQEQVCWLLDHHPSLTLSEVSLITSSDLKLVSKYAKLRREQREYLTRQKTKELPRIPDDAGWSLTEKEMREAAHVGLSILPRFFNQSKAVAFDLYGIEGDVWTQETLKAA
;
A
#
# COMPACT_ATOMS: atom_id res chain seq x y z
N MET A 1 -17.97 -2.05 -16.38
CA MET A 1 -18.71 -2.95 -17.29
C MET A 1 -18.01 -4.29 -17.20
N PRO A 2 -18.66 -5.35 -16.71
CA PRO A 2 -18.06 -6.68 -16.67
C PRO A 2 -17.68 -7.12 -18.08
N GLN A 3 -16.47 -7.66 -18.24
CA GLN A 3 -16.00 -8.15 -19.53
C GLN A 3 -16.47 -9.60 -19.71
N GLU A 4 -17.35 -9.83 -20.68
CA GLU A 4 -17.72 -11.17 -21.11
C GLU A 4 -16.63 -11.71 -22.04
N TYR A 5 -16.15 -12.92 -21.75
CA TYR A 5 -15.12 -13.56 -22.56
C TYR A 5 -15.79 -14.56 -23.48
N THR A 6 -15.44 -14.52 -24.76
CA THR A 6 -15.91 -15.45 -25.77
C THR A 6 -14.75 -16.30 -26.28
N ALA A 7 -15.05 -17.52 -26.73
CA ALA A 7 -14.14 -18.38 -27.47
C ALA A 7 -14.68 -18.59 -28.88
N GLU A 8 -13.85 -18.33 -29.88
CA GLU A 8 -14.16 -18.66 -31.27
C GLU A 8 -13.57 -20.03 -31.60
N THR A 9 -14.44 -20.96 -32.01
CA THR A 9 -14.05 -22.30 -32.44
C THR A 9 -14.43 -22.46 -33.91
N LEU A 10 -13.43 -22.78 -34.75
CA LEU A 10 -13.67 -23.09 -36.16
C LEU A 10 -14.28 -24.48 -36.27
N ASP A 11 -15.53 -24.56 -36.73
CA ASP A 11 -16.13 -25.82 -37.11
C ASP A 11 -15.47 -26.30 -38.42
N ARG A 12 -14.68 -27.38 -38.33
CA ARG A 12 -13.97 -27.94 -39.49
C ARG A 12 -14.89 -28.53 -40.54
N ARG A 13 -16.16 -28.82 -40.20
CA ARG A 13 -17.12 -29.40 -41.13
C ARG A 13 -17.82 -28.34 -41.96
N SER A 14 -18.28 -27.25 -41.34
CA SER A 14 -18.97 -26.17 -42.04
C SER A 14 -18.04 -25.08 -42.54
N GLY A 15 -16.87 -24.91 -41.91
CA GLY A 15 -15.97 -23.78 -42.14
C GLY A 15 -16.35 -22.52 -41.36
N ASP A 16 -17.40 -22.56 -40.54
CA ASP A 16 -17.88 -21.40 -39.79
C ASP A 16 -17.15 -21.23 -38.45
N LEU A 17 -16.97 -19.98 -38.05
CA LEU A 17 -16.53 -19.64 -36.69
C LEU A 17 -17.74 -19.59 -35.76
N THR A 18 -17.74 -20.48 -34.77
CA THR A 18 -18.75 -20.49 -33.71
C THR A 18 -18.22 -19.77 -32.48
N THR A 19 -18.93 -18.72 -32.07
CA THR A 19 -18.59 -17.95 -30.86
C THR A 19 -19.36 -18.51 -29.68
N THR A 20 -18.64 -19.11 -28.73
CA THR A 20 -19.23 -19.63 -27.48
C THR A 20 -18.90 -18.67 -26.33
N SER A 21 -19.91 -18.27 -25.55
CA SER A 21 -19.66 -17.50 -24.32
C SER A 21 -18.97 -18.37 -23.28
N LEU A 22 -17.88 -17.87 -22.70
CA LEU A 22 -17.18 -18.46 -21.56
C LEU A 22 -17.66 -17.86 -20.22
N GLY A 23 -18.73 -17.06 -20.26
CA GLY A 23 -19.26 -16.30 -19.13
C GLY A 23 -18.43 -15.06 -18.78
N VAL A 24 -18.78 -14.46 -17.64
CA VAL A 24 -18.14 -13.25 -17.12
C VAL A 24 -16.91 -13.63 -16.31
N TRP A 25 -15.73 -13.23 -16.77
CA TRP A 25 -14.51 -13.37 -15.98
C TRP A 25 -14.20 -12.05 -15.30
N LYS A 26 -13.87 -12.11 -14.02
CA LYS A 26 -13.59 -10.91 -13.22
C LYS A 26 -12.15 -10.93 -12.74
N THR A 27 -11.47 -9.80 -12.81
CA THR A 27 -10.21 -9.62 -12.09
C THR A 27 -10.44 -9.71 -10.59
N VAL A 28 -9.37 -9.99 -9.84
CA VAL A 28 -9.42 -10.02 -8.36
C VAL A 28 -9.98 -8.71 -7.77
N SER A 29 -9.65 -7.56 -8.36
CA SER A 29 -10.12 -6.26 -7.86
C SER A 29 -11.58 -5.99 -8.18
N GLU A 30 -12.07 -6.42 -9.35
CA GLU A 30 -13.49 -6.33 -9.69
C GLU A 30 -14.31 -7.22 -8.77
N LEU A 31 -13.88 -8.48 -8.58
CA LEU A 31 -14.57 -9.40 -7.68
C LEU A 31 -14.56 -8.90 -6.23
N ALA A 32 -13.47 -8.30 -5.74
CA ALA A 32 -13.43 -7.68 -4.42
C ALA A 32 -14.51 -6.61 -4.21
N THR A 33 -14.84 -5.87 -5.27
CA THR A 33 -15.89 -4.84 -5.24
C THR A 33 -17.27 -5.47 -5.06
N ASP A 34 -17.54 -6.61 -5.70
CA ASP A 34 -18.80 -7.34 -5.53
C ASP A 34 -19.00 -7.80 -4.07
N TYR A 35 -17.91 -8.17 -3.40
CA TYR A 35 -17.91 -8.55 -1.98
C TYR A 35 -17.80 -7.36 -1.02
N GLN A 36 -17.89 -6.12 -1.52
CA GLN A 36 -17.82 -4.88 -0.74
C GLN A 36 -16.57 -4.81 0.17
N CYS A 37 -15.46 -5.36 -0.27
CA CYS A 37 -14.24 -5.42 0.51
C CYS A 37 -13.06 -4.79 -0.23
N GLY A 38 -12.07 -4.35 0.53
CA GLY A 38 -10.86 -3.76 -0.06
C GLY A 38 -10.07 -4.79 -0.87
N PRO A 39 -9.41 -4.42 -1.99
CA PRO A 39 -8.61 -5.37 -2.77
C PRO A 39 -7.49 -6.06 -1.97
N ARG A 40 -7.03 -5.46 -0.86
CA ARG A 40 -6.03 -6.04 0.05
C ARG A 40 -6.64 -7.15 0.89
N GLU A 41 -7.76 -6.86 1.56
CA GLU A 41 -8.53 -7.80 2.37
C GLU A 41 -8.99 -9.00 1.54
N PHE A 42 -9.57 -8.74 0.35
CA PHE A 42 -10.01 -9.80 -0.56
C PHE A 42 -8.87 -10.78 -0.89
N ARG A 43 -7.67 -10.27 -1.17
CA ARG A 43 -6.52 -11.13 -1.47
C ARG A 43 -6.03 -11.93 -0.27
N VAL A 44 -6.15 -11.40 0.95
CA VAL A 44 -5.85 -12.16 2.18
C VAL A 44 -6.84 -13.32 2.32
N ILE A 45 -8.13 -13.08 2.07
CA ILE A 45 -9.15 -14.14 2.11
C ILE A 45 -8.91 -15.19 1.02
N LEU A 46 -8.61 -14.78 -0.21
CA LEU A 46 -8.27 -15.74 -1.28
C LEU A 46 -6.99 -16.54 -0.99
N LYS A 47 -6.05 -15.99 -0.22
CA LYS A 47 -4.88 -16.74 0.28
C LYS A 47 -5.28 -17.79 1.31
N ALA A 48 -6.20 -17.46 2.22
CA ALA A 48 -6.74 -18.44 3.18
C ALA A 48 -7.45 -19.60 2.46
N MET A 49 -8.14 -19.32 1.35
CA MET A 49 -8.73 -20.33 0.46
C MET A 49 -7.70 -21.12 -0.39
N ASN A 50 -6.40 -20.86 -0.26
CA ASN A 50 -5.33 -21.42 -1.09
C ASN A 50 -5.51 -21.15 -2.61
N LEU A 51 -6.22 -20.08 -2.97
CA LEU A 51 -6.41 -19.67 -4.37
C LEU A 51 -5.30 -18.73 -4.85
N LEU A 52 -4.68 -17.96 -3.94
CA LEU A 52 -3.57 -17.06 -4.27
C LEU A 52 -2.28 -17.46 -3.53
N ALA A 53 -1.14 -17.27 -4.17
CA ALA A 53 0.19 -17.37 -3.59
C ALA A 53 1.05 -16.15 -3.95
N SER A 54 2.05 -15.84 -3.11
CA SER A 54 3.05 -14.82 -3.42
C SER A 54 4.11 -15.41 -4.34
N GLU A 55 4.29 -14.85 -5.54
CA GLU A 55 5.23 -15.31 -6.57
C GLU A 55 6.28 -14.24 -6.91
N GLY A 56 7.50 -14.69 -7.21
CA GLY A 56 8.59 -13.87 -7.74
C GLY A 56 9.24 -12.93 -6.72
N ARG A 57 10.30 -12.23 -7.18
CA ARG A 57 11.08 -11.29 -6.36
C ARG A 57 10.27 -10.07 -5.92
N HIS A 58 9.27 -9.69 -6.71
CA HIS A 58 8.41 -8.53 -6.46
C HIS A 58 7.23 -8.83 -5.51
N GLY A 59 7.02 -10.10 -5.13
CA GLY A 59 5.94 -10.50 -4.24
C GLY A 59 4.55 -10.30 -4.86
N TRP A 60 4.43 -10.56 -6.16
CA TRP A 60 3.13 -10.48 -6.83
C TRP A 60 2.22 -11.58 -6.31
N GLN A 61 0.97 -11.24 -6.02
CA GLN A 61 -0.01 -12.22 -5.57
C GLN A 61 -0.73 -12.76 -6.80
N ARG A 62 -0.52 -14.05 -7.08
CA ARG A 62 -1.02 -14.73 -8.28
C ARG A 62 -1.85 -15.96 -7.91
N LEU A 63 -2.78 -16.34 -8.77
CA LEU A 63 -3.52 -17.60 -8.67
C LEU A 63 -2.57 -18.77 -8.50
N THR A 64 -2.85 -19.74 -7.65
CA THR A 64 -2.02 -20.96 -7.52
C THR A 64 -2.05 -21.78 -8.83
N HIS A 65 -1.03 -22.62 -9.07
CA HIS A 65 -0.99 -23.41 -10.31
C HIS A 65 -2.14 -24.42 -10.33
N GLU A 66 -2.48 -24.94 -9.16
CA GLU A 66 -3.57 -25.83 -8.86
C GLU A 66 -4.92 -25.17 -9.19
N ALA A 67 -5.15 -23.92 -8.73
CA ALA A 67 -6.37 -23.18 -9.05
C ALA A 67 -6.54 -22.95 -10.57
N VAL A 68 -5.43 -22.69 -11.28
CA VAL A 68 -5.45 -22.55 -12.75
C VAL A 68 -5.74 -23.90 -13.42
N ALA A 69 -5.10 -24.98 -12.96
CA ALA A 69 -5.30 -26.33 -13.49
C ALA A 69 -6.75 -26.83 -13.30
N MET A 70 -7.38 -26.48 -12.18
CA MET A 70 -8.79 -26.77 -11.90
C MET A 70 -9.77 -25.87 -12.65
N GLY A 71 -9.28 -24.88 -13.42
CA GLY A 71 -10.13 -24.00 -14.23
C GLY A 71 -10.79 -22.86 -13.45
N TYR A 72 -10.36 -22.58 -12.21
CA TYR A 72 -10.92 -21.50 -11.39
C TYR A 72 -10.50 -20.10 -11.87
N GLY A 73 -9.48 -20.03 -12.72
CA GLY A 73 -9.06 -18.77 -13.30
C GLY A 73 -7.91 -18.94 -14.28
N LYS A 74 -7.40 -17.80 -14.75
CA LYS A 74 -6.27 -17.74 -15.67
C LYS A 74 -5.27 -16.72 -15.18
N ARG A 75 -3.99 -17.08 -15.32
CA ARG A 75 -2.88 -16.14 -15.17
C ARG A 75 -2.65 -15.42 -16.50
N LEU A 76 -2.85 -14.11 -16.52
CA LEU A 76 -2.61 -13.29 -17.70
C LEU A 76 -1.28 -12.56 -17.55
N THR A 77 -0.40 -12.77 -18.52
CA THR A 77 0.84 -12.02 -18.66
C THR A 77 0.68 -11.16 -19.91
N PRO A 78 0.37 -9.85 -19.78
CA PRO A 78 0.15 -9.00 -20.94
C PRO A 78 1.40 -9.01 -21.83
N LYS A 79 1.22 -8.77 -23.13
CA LYS A 79 2.38 -8.55 -24.02
C LYS A 79 3.06 -7.23 -23.63
N ARG A 80 4.39 -7.16 -23.80
CA ARG A 80 5.19 -5.99 -23.43
C ARG A 80 4.57 -4.72 -24.01
N THR A 81 4.20 -3.77 -23.14
CA THR A 81 3.67 -2.47 -23.56
C THR A 81 4.77 -1.63 -24.23
N LYS A 82 4.40 -0.59 -24.98
CA LYS A 82 5.35 0.38 -25.57
C LYS A 82 6.33 0.97 -24.53
N ASN A 83 5.88 1.08 -23.27
CA ASN A 83 6.66 1.61 -22.16
C ASN A 83 7.48 0.53 -21.43
N GLY A 84 7.52 -0.70 -21.95
CA GLY A 84 8.26 -1.83 -21.40
C GLY A 84 7.73 -2.39 -20.08
N LYS A 85 6.69 -1.78 -19.48
CA LYS A 85 6.11 -2.23 -18.21
C LYS A 85 5.13 -3.37 -18.45
N LEU A 86 5.32 -4.45 -17.68
CA LEU A 86 4.53 -5.66 -17.65
C LEU A 86 3.99 -5.82 -16.24
N TYR A 87 2.68 -5.66 -16.08
CA TYR A 87 1.99 -5.94 -14.82
C TYR A 87 1.10 -7.13 -15.07
N PRO A 88 1.54 -8.34 -14.73
CA PRO A 88 0.69 -9.48 -14.92
C PRO A 88 -0.45 -9.43 -13.90
N PHE A 89 -1.59 -9.96 -14.29
CA PHE A 89 -2.81 -9.93 -13.51
C PHE A 89 -3.59 -11.21 -13.75
N ASP A 90 -4.51 -11.51 -12.85
CA ASP A 90 -5.28 -12.75 -12.90
C ASP A 90 -6.76 -12.46 -12.97
N VAL A 91 -7.46 -13.38 -13.63
CA VAL A 91 -8.90 -13.35 -13.81
C VAL A 91 -9.51 -14.65 -13.27
N ILE A 92 -10.64 -14.52 -12.60
CA ILE A 92 -11.41 -15.61 -11.99
C ILE A 92 -12.52 -16.00 -12.95
N SER A 93 -12.60 -17.28 -13.27
CA SER A 93 -13.65 -17.84 -14.13
C SER A 93 -14.99 -17.89 -13.38
N PRO A 94 -16.13 -18.10 -14.08
CA PRO A 94 -17.41 -18.32 -13.40
C PRO A 94 -17.36 -19.49 -12.39
N LEU A 95 -16.63 -20.56 -12.71
CA LEU A 95 -16.43 -21.70 -11.80
C LEU A 95 -15.66 -21.28 -10.53
N GLY A 96 -14.58 -20.50 -10.69
CA GLY A 96 -13.83 -19.96 -9.56
C GLY A 96 -14.65 -18.99 -8.71
N GLN A 97 -15.51 -18.18 -9.34
CA GLN A 97 -16.43 -17.28 -8.63
C GLN A 97 -17.44 -18.05 -7.78
N ALA A 98 -18.00 -19.14 -8.32
CA ALA A 98 -18.92 -20.02 -7.57
C ALA A 98 -18.22 -20.69 -6.38
N LEU A 99 -16.99 -21.18 -6.57
CA LEU A 99 -16.19 -21.73 -5.47
C LEU A 99 -15.93 -20.69 -4.37
N ILE A 100 -15.47 -19.48 -4.76
CA ILE A 100 -15.23 -18.39 -3.80
C ILE A 100 -16.50 -18.07 -3.03
N ALA A 101 -17.66 -17.98 -3.70
CA ALA A 101 -18.93 -17.74 -3.05
C ALA A 101 -19.28 -18.83 -2.02
N SER A 102 -19.02 -20.10 -2.34
CA SER A 102 -19.30 -21.22 -1.44
C SER A 102 -18.41 -21.26 -0.19
N LEU A 103 -17.16 -20.78 -0.30
CA LEU A 103 -16.17 -20.81 0.80
C LEU A 103 -16.02 -19.46 1.50
N TRP A 104 -16.73 -18.42 1.04
CA TRP A 104 -16.47 -17.03 1.42
C TRP A 104 -16.57 -16.80 2.93
N ASP A 105 -17.70 -17.20 3.52
CA ASP A 105 -17.97 -16.91 4.92
C ASP A 105 -17.01 -17.66 5.85
N GLU A 106 -16.66 -18.91 5.52
CA GLU A 106 -15.70 -19.72 6.27
C GLU A 106 -14.30 -19.09 6.24
N ALA A 107 -13.78 -18.79 5.05
CA ALA A 107 -12.45 -18.21 4.90
C ALA A 107 -12.35 -16.82 5.53
N ARG A 108 -13.42 -16.01 5.42
CA ARG A 108 -13.48 -14.70 6.08
C ARG A 108 -13.52 -14.85 7.60
N ALA A 109 -14.30 -15.79 8.13
CA ALA A 109 -14.37 -16.07 9.55
C ALA A 109 -13.02 -16.55 10.10
N GLU A 110 -12.27 -17.36 9.35
CA GLU A 110 -10.91 -17.79 9.72
C GLU A 110 -9.95 -16.60 9.86
N VAL A 111 -9.91 -15.72 8.86
CA VAL A 111 -9.07 -14.51 8.87
C VAL A 111 -9.44 -13.60 10.06
N GLU A 112 -10.73 -13.41 10.31
CA GLU A 112 -11.21 -12.61 11.43
C GLU A 112 -10.96 -13.28 12.79
N ALA A 113 -11.06 -14.61 12.88
CA ALA A 113 -10.71 -15.36 14.08
C ALA A 113 -9.21 -15.22 14.41
N ALA A 114 -8.34 -15.24 13.39
CA ALA A 114 -6.92 -15.00 13.55
C ALA A 114 -6.63 -13.62 14.15
N LYS A 115 -7.33 -12.57 13.69
CA LYS A 115 -7.26 -11.23 14.31
C LYS A 115 -7.80 -11.23 15.74
N ARG A 116 -8.95 -11.89 15.95
CA ARG A 116 -9.64 -11.90 17.25
C ARG A 116 -8.87 -12.61 18.35
N SER A 117 -8.09 -13.63 17.99
CA SER A 117 -7.27 -14.42 18.91
C SER A 117 -6.24 -13.59 19.70
N LYS A 118 -5.92 -12.38 19.22
CA LYS A 118 -4.90 -11.50 19.81
C LYS A 118 -5.50 -10.15 20.24
N PRO A 119 -5.73 -9.93 21.55
CA PRO A 119 -6.29 -8.66 22.04
C PRO A 119 -5.46 -7.43 21.64
N SER A 120 -4.13 -7.55 21.63
CA SER A 120 -3.20 -6.48 21.21
C SER A 120 -3.40 -6.06 19.76
N VAL A 121 -3.63 -7.03 18.86
CA VAL A 121 -3.88 -6.81 17.43
C VAL A 121 -5.18 -6.04 17.25
N ARG A 122 -6.26 -6.49 17.89
CA ARG A 122 -7.58 -5.83 17.82
C ARG A 122 -7.52 -4.39 18.33
N ALA A 123 -6.88 -4.17 19.47
CA ALA A 123 -6.76 -2.85 20.08
C ALA A 123 -5.95 -1.89 19.18
N ALA A 124 -4.88 -2.38 18.56
CA ALA A 124 -4.08 -1.59 17.63
C ALA A 124 -4.81 -1.30 16.31
N GLU A 125 -5.55 -2.27 15.76
CA GLU A 125 -6.38 -2.10 14.56
C GLU A 125 -7.47 -1.05 14.80
N ALA A 126 -8.20 -1.13 15.92
CA ALA A 126 -9.23 -0.15 16.28
C ALA A 126 -8.65 1.27 16.40
N ARG A 127 -7.50 1.43 17.04
CA ARG A 127 -6.84 2.74 17.17
C ARG A 127 -6.31 3.27 15.83
N LEU A 128 -5.79 2.39 14.97
CA LEU A 128 -5.37 2.78 13.62
C LEU A 128 -6.55 3.31 12.81
N TRP A 129 -7.68 2.63 12.83
CA TRP A 129 -8.86 3.05 12.06
C TRP A 129 -9.51 4.31 12.63
N SER A 130 -9.61 4.43 13.95
CA SER A 130 -10.04 5.69 14.58
C SER A 130 -9.15 6.87 14.20
N PHE A 131 -7.82 6.67 14.16
CA PHE A 131 -6.90 7.69 13.66
C PHE A 131 -7.09 7.97 12.15
N ALA A 132 -7.31 6.94 11.34
CA ALA A 132 -7.50 7.08 9.90
C ALA A 132 -8.78 7.84 9.54
N GLU A 133 -9.87 7.63 10.29
CA GLU A 133 -11.15 8.35 10.13
C GLU A 133 -11.02 9.85 10.40
N GLY A 134 -10.17 10.24 11.35
CA GLY A 134 -9.89 11.65 11.65
C GLY A 134 -9.06 12.37 10.59
N ARG A 135 -8.51 11.67 9.59
CA ARG A 135 -7.66 12.26 8.56
C ARG A 135 -8.46 12.71 7.34
N ARG A 136 -8.03 13.84 6.76
CA ARG A 136 -8.58 14.36 5.49
C ARG A 136 -8.26 13.48 4.28
N ARG A 137 -7.31 12.55 4.41
CA ARG A 137 -6.88 11.66 3.33
C ARG A 137 -6.72 10.23 3.80
N THR A 138 -6.97 9.30 2.88
CA THR A 138 -6.74 7.88 3.09
C THR A 138 -5.26 7.61 3.39
N MET A 139 -4.99 6.85 4.46
CA MET A 139 -3.64 6.43 4.79
C MET A 139 -3.12 5.42 3.76
N THR A 140 -1.91 5.65 3.30
CA THR A 140 -1.15 4.66 2.51
C THR A 140 -0.73 3.48 3.38
N VAL A 141 -0.40 2.33 2.77
CA VAL A 141 0.11 1.15 3.51
C VAL A 141 1.34 1.51 4.34
N GLN A 142 2.27 2.30 3.76
CA GLN A 142 3.47 2.74 4.45
C GLN A 142 3.14 3.52 5.72
N GLU A 143 2.18 4.44 5.65
CA GLU A 143 1.77 5.25 6.80
C GLU A 143 1.10 4.41 7.88
N GLN A 144 0.25 3.46 7.50
CA GLN A 144 -0.36 2.52 8.44
C GLN A 144 0.72 1.72 9.18
N VAL A 145 1.70 1.17 8.45
CA VAL A 145 2.82 0.42 9.03
C VAL A 145 3.66 1.29 9.96
N CYS A 146 4.04 2.50 9.53
CA CYS A 146 4.85 3.40 10.35
C CYS A 146 4.10 3.77 11.64
N TRP A 147 2.84 4.19 11.52
CA TRP A 147 2.00 4.59 12.63
C TRP A 147 1.85 3.46 13.65
N LEU A 148 1.59 2.22 13.21
CA LEU A 148 1.49 1.05 14.08
C LEU A 148 2.79 0.81 14.85
N LEU A 149 3.95 0.86 14.18
CA LEU A 149 5.24 0.66 14.82
C LEU A 149 5.65 1.82 15.75
N ASP A 150 5.11 3.02 15.55
CA ASP A 150 5.32 4.19 16.41
C ASP A 150 4.48 4.10 17.70
N HIS A 151 3.22 3.67 17.59
CA HIS A 151 2.27 3.70 18.71
C HIS A 151 2.12 2.35 19.44
N HIS A 152 2.54 1.26 18.81
CA HIS A 152 2.45 -0.10 19.32
C HIS A 152 3.76 -0.87 19.09
N PRO A 153 4.86 -0.47 19.75
CA PRO A 153 6.20 -1.04 19.51
C PRO A 153 6.32 -2.53 19.90
N SER A 154 5.37 -3.05 20.69
CA SER A 154 5.31 -4.47 21.05
C SER A 154 4.76 -5.37 19.93
N LEU A 155 4.16 -4.81 18.87
CA LEU A 155 3.66 -5.60 17.75
C LEU A 155 4.78 -6.20 16.93
N THR A 156 4.64 -7.47 16.61
CA THR A 156 5.49 -8.15 15.62
C THR A 156 5.14 -7.70 14.21
N LEU A 157 6.08 -7.85 13.25
CA LEU A 157 5.81 -7.52 11.84
C LEU A 157 4.70 -8.39 11.23
N SER A 158 4.53 -9.62 11.72
CA SER A 158 3.42 -10.51 11.33
C SER A 158 2.08 -9.95 11.77
N GLU A 159 2.01 -9.37 12.96
CA GLU A 159 0.78 -8.74 13.47
C GLU A 159 0.48 -7.44 12.72
N VAL A 160 1.48 -6.63 12.42
CA VAL A 160 1.32 -5.45 11.57
C VAL A 160 0.84 -5.83 10.16
N SER A 161 1.36 -6.93 9.60
CA SER A 161 0.92 -7.50 8.32
C SER A 161 -0.54 -7.94 8.37
N LEU A 162 -0.96 -8.58 9.46
CA LEU A 162 -2.33 -9.00 9.70
C LEU A 162 -3.29 -7.79 9.79
N ILE A 163 -2.95 -6.76 10.58
CA ILE A 163 -3.77 -5.54 10.73
C ILE A 163 -3.93 -4.81 9.39
N THR A 164 -2.83 -4.63 8.66
CA THR A 164 -2.82 -3.83 7.42
C THR A 164 -3.26 -4.61 6.18
N SER A 165 -3.61 -5.89 6.34
CA SER A 165 -3.91 -6.84 5.24
C SER A 165 -2.86 -6.79 4.12
N SER A 166 -1.58 -6.66 4.50
CA SER A 166 -0.46 -6.43 3.58
C SER A 166 0.58 -7.52 3.70
N ASP A 167 1.35 -7.79 2.64
CA ASP A 167 2.38 -8.84 2.64
C ASP A 167 3.51 -8.53 3.65
N LEU A 168 3.97 -9.55 4.37
CA LEU A 168 5.02 -9.41 5.38
C LEU A 168 6.32 -8.81 4.82
N LYS A 169 6.68 -9.11 3.56
CA LYS A 169 7.88 -8.53 2.92
C LYS A 169 7.73 -7.02 2.73
N LEU A 170 6.52 -6.57 2.37
CA LEU A 170 6.22 -5.14 2.21
C LEU A 170 6.26 -4.42 3.55
N VAL A 171 5.68 -5.02 4.60
CA VAL A 171 5.74 -4.51 5.97
C VAL A 171 7.19 -4.41 6.45
N SER A 172 7.99 -5.46 6.25
CA SER A 172 9.42 -5.47 6.60
C SER A 172 10.20 -4.37 5.88
N LYS A 173 9.93 -4.16 4.58
CA LYS A 173 10.51 -3.05 3.81
C LYS A 173 10.19 -1.70 4.43
N TYR A 174 8.93 -1.44 4.79
CA TYR A 174 8.53 -0.17 5.40
C TYR A 174 9.05 0.00 6.84
N ALA A 175 9.12 -1.07 7.62
CA ALA A 175 9.74 -1.06 8.95
C ALA A 175 11.22 -0.66 8.88
N LYS A 176 11.96 -1.21 7.90
CA LYS A 176 13.36 -0.83 7.63
C LYS A 176 13.47 0.65 7.24
N LEU A 177 12.65 1.11 6.28
CA LEU A 177 12.65 2.50 5.84
C LEU A 177 12.37 3.47 7.01
N ARG A 178 11.39 3.15 7.87
CA ARG A 178 11.09 3.92 9.08
C ARG A 178 12.30 4.02 10.01
N ARG A 179 12.98 2.89 10.25
CA ARG A 179 14.16 2.85 11.12
C ARG A 179 15.28 3.75 10.59
N GLU A 180 15.59 3.64 9.30
CA GLU A 180 16.60 4.48 8.63
C GLU A 180 16.25 5.97 8.72
N GLN A 181 14.98 6.32 8.55
CA GLN A 181 14.49 7.69 8.70
C GLN A 181 14.66 8.20 10.14
N ARG A 182 14.34 7.38 11.15
CA ARG A 182 14.55 7.75 12.57
C ARG A 182 16.03 7.93 12.89
N GLU A 183 16.89 7.00 12.48
CA GLU A 183 18.34 7.08 12.68
C GLU A 183 18.93 8.32 11.99
N TYR A 184 18.45 8.66 10.78
CA TYR A 184 18.81 9.88 10.10
C TYR A 184 18.43 11.13 10.91
N LEU A 185 17.18 11.22 11.38
CA LEU A 185 16.72 12.36 12.17
C LEU A 185 17.48 12.48 13.50
N THR A 186 17.76 11.37 14.19
CA THR A 186 18.59 11.36 15.41
C THR A 186 20.00 11.87 15.13
N ARG A 187 20.61 11.44 14.01
CA ARG A 187 21.94 11.95 13.59
C ARG A 187 21.91 13.43 13.27
N GLN A 188 20.84 13.95 12.67
CA GLN A 188 20.72 15.38 12.38
C GLN A 188 20.54 16.21 13.66
N LYS A 189 19.78 15.71 14.64
CA LYS A 189 19.61 16.37 15.95
C LYS A 189 20.88 16.40 16.80
N THR A 190 21.78 15.44 16.59
CA THR A 190 23.04 15.30 17.34
C THR A 190 24.23 15.97 16.65
N LYS A 191 24.10 16.34 15.37
CA LYS A 191 25.10 17.19 14.72
C LYS A 191 25.06 18.56 15.38
N GLU A 192 26.16 18.97 15.98
CA GLU A 192 26.36 20.36 16.38
C GLU A 192 26.11 21.24 15.15
N LEU A 193 25.20 22.21 15.30
CA LEU A 193 25.00 23.23 14.28
C LEU A 193 26.35 23.93 14.09
N PRO A 194 26.78 24.22 12.84
CA PRO A 194 27.99 24.98 12.63
C PRO A 194 27.91 26.25 13.49
N ARG A 195 28.88 26.42 14.40
CA ARG A 195 28.96 27.63 15.21
C ARG A 195 29.11 28.78 14.22
N ILE A 196 28.09 29.64 14.18
CA ILE A 196 28.19 30.90 13.46
C ILE A 196 29.25 31.69 14.23
N PRO A 197 30.36 32.11 13.62
CA PRO A 197 31.36 32.91 14.30
C PRO A 197 30.71 34.20 14.83
N ASP A 198 30.94 34.54 16.09
CA ASP A 198 30.35 35.72 16.75
C ASP A 198 30.76 37.04 16.07
N ASP A 199 31.84 37.01 15.27
CA ASP A 199 32.41 38.11 14.50
C ASP A 199 32.00 38.11 13.02
N ALA A 200 31.28 37.08 12.56
CA ALA A 200 30.71 37.09 11.23
C ALA A 200 29.54 38.09 11.24
N GLY A 201 29.82 39.33 10.85
CA GLY A 201 28.86 40.42 10.68
C GLY A 201 27.81 40.10 9.62
N TRP A 202 26.93 39.14 9.88
CA TRP A 202 25.84 38.73 9.02
C TRP A 202 24.72 39.77 9.12
N SER A 203 24.90 40.93 8.49
CA SER A 203 23.76 41.63 7.92
C SER A 203 23.36 40.91 6.62
N LEU A 204 22.82 39.68 6.74
CA LEU A 204 22.15 39.07 5.60
C LEU A 204 20.99 39.98 5.25
N THR A 205 21.03 40.54 4.04
CA THR A 205 19.89 41.29 3.53
C THR A 205 18.69 40.35 3.44
N GLU A 206 17.47 40.87 3.60
CA GLU A 206 16.23 40.06 3.53
C GLU A 206 16.17 39.20 2.24
N LYS A 207 16.84 39.68 1.18
CA LYS A 207 17.01 38.97 -0.10
C LYS A 207 17.85 37.69 0.02
N GLU A 208 18.96 37.73 0.75
CA GLU A 208 19.85 36.57 0.94
C GLU A 208 19.23 35.53 1.87
N MET A 209 18.44 35.95 2.85
CA MET A 209 17.63 35.02 3.66
C MET A 209 16.58 34.28 2.81
N ARG A 210 15.92 34.97 1.86
CA ARG A 210 14.96 34.34 0.94
C ARG A 210 15.61 33.38 -0.04
N GLU A 211 16.80 33.72 -0.57
CA GLU A 211 17.55 32.82 -1.45
C GLU A 211 18.09 31.59 -0.71
N ALA A 212 18.61 31.75 0.51
CA ALA A 212 19.07 30.63 1.33
C ALA A 212 17.93 29.69 1.73
N ALA A 213 16.73 30.22 2.01
CA ALA A 213 15.53 29.41 2.25
C ALA A 213 15.16 28.58 1.00
N HIS A 214 15.30 29.15 -0.20
CA HIS A 214 15.08 28.43 -1.46
C HIS A 214 16.11 27.31 -1.71
N VAL A 215 17.38 27.53 -1.35
CA VAL A 215 18.46 26.54 -1.51
C VAL A 215 18.41 25.45 -0.44
N GLY A 216 18.08 25.78 0.82
CA GLY A 216 17.88 24.79 1.89
C GLY A 216 16.75 23.78 1.61
N LEU A 217 15.74 24.21 0.84
CA LEU A 217 14.67 23.34 0.33
C LEU A 217 15.13 22.36 -0.77
N SER A 218 16.31 22.58 -1.38
CA SER A 218 16.87 21.77 -2.48
C SER A 218 17.85 20.67 -2.02
N ILE A 219 18.39 20.76 -0.80
CA ILE A 219 19.38 19.80 -0.24
C ILE A 219 18.71 18.64 0.51
N LEU A 220 17.38 18.63 0.60
CA LEU A 220 16.66 17.44 1.07
C LEU A 220 16.91 16.29 0.08
N PRO A 221 17.45 15.14 0.52
CA PRO A 221 17.70 14.00 -0.36
C PRO A 221 16.45 13.66 -1.15
N ARG A 222 16.57 13.20 -2.41
CA ARG A 222 15.42 12.77 -3.24
C ARG A 222 14.45 11.78 -2.55
N PHE A 223 14.87 11.15 -1.45
CA PHE A 223 14.02 10.38 -0.52
C PHE A 223 12.88 11.19 0.12
N PHE A 224 12.97 12.53 0.17
CA PHE A 224 12.03 13.40 0.87
C PHE A 224 10.82 13.83 0.02
N ASN A 225 10.88 13.69 -1.31
CA ASN A 225 9.83 14.21 -2.19
C ASN A 225 8.55 13.35 -2.20
N GLN A 226 8.61 12.11 -1.71
CA GLN A 226 7.40 11.31 -1.41
C GLN A 226 6.91 11.45 0.04
N SER A 227 7.66 12.16 0.92
CA SER A 227 7.40 12.19 2.37
C SER A 227 7.06 13.56 2.94
N LYS A 228 7.15 14.67 2.19
CA LYS A 228 6.69 15.99 2.68
C LYS A 228 5.22 15.99 3.11
N ALA A 229 4.33 15.35 2.35
CA ALA A 229 2.92 15.20 2.72
C ALA A 229 2.69 14.22 3.90
N VAL A 230 3.66 13.35 4.17
CA VAL A 230 3.56 12.29 5.19
C VAL A 230 4.02 12.80 6.56
N ALA A 231 5.09 13.61 6.60
CA ALA A 231 5.59 14.19 7.85
C ALA A 231 4.65 15.27 8.43
N PHE A 232 4.02 16.09 7.57
CA PHE A 232 3.10 17.15 8.00
C PHE A 232 1.85 16.57 8.69
N ASP A 233 1.30 15.48 8.16
CA ASP A 233 0.08 14.85 8.71
C ASP A 233 0.33 13.81 9.83
N LEU A 234 1.54 13.27 9.99
CA LEU A 234 1.83 12.26 11.02
C LEU A 234 2.27 12.85 12.36
N TYR A 235 2.81 14.07 12.36
CA TYR A 235 3.38 14.68 13.56
C TYR A 235 2.63 15.92 14.07
N GLY A 236 1.50 16.30 13.44
CA GLY A 236 0.68 17.42 13.92
C GLY A 236 1.48 18.72 14.08
N ILE A 237 2.52 18.91 13.25
CA ILE A 237 3.20 20.20 13.19
C ILE A 237 2.30 21.07 12.33
N GLU A 238 1.32 21.73 12.96
CA GLU A 238 0.72 22.92 12.38
C GLU A 238 1.88 23.85 12.05
N GLY A 239 2.11 24.06 10.76
CA GLY A 239 2.96 25.16 10.33
C GLY A 239 2.23 26.42 10.73
N ASP A 240 2.58 26.95 11.91
CA ASP A 240 2.39 28.37 12.18
C ASP A 240 3.06 29.10 11.04
N VAL A 241 2.22 29.59 10.12
CA VAL A 241 2.59 30.62 9.18
C VAL A 241 2.97 31.79 10.05
N TRP A 242 4.27 32.02 10.20
CA TRP A 242 4.80 33.24 10.79
C TRP A 242 4.28 34.40 9.94
N THR A 243 3.16 34.99 10.35
CA THR A 243 2.72 36.28 9.84
C THR A 243 3.70 37.32 10.34
N GLN A 244 4.03 38.30 9.49
CA GLN A 244 5.03 39.34 9.77
C GLN A 244 4.80 40.15 11.06
N GLU A 245 3.66 39.99 11.72
CA GLU A 245 3.35 40.65 12.99
C GLU A 245 4.07 40.04 14.20
N THR A 246 4.42 38.74 14.18
CA THR A 246 5.12 38.10 15.31
C THR A 246 6.61 38.46 15.40
N LEU A 247 7.20 38.98 14.31
CA LEU A 247 8.59 39.44 14.28
C LEU A 247 8.81 40.90 14.73
N LYS A 248 7.75 41.63 15.09
CA LYS A 248 7.84 43.03 15.57
C LYS A 248 7.69 43.19 17.08
N ALA A 249 7.47 42.10 17.82
CA ALA A 249 7.16 42.14 19.25
C ALA A 249 8.21 41.44 20.16
N ALA A 250 9.40 41.17 19.65
CA ALA A 250 10.56 40.70 20.41
C ALA A 250 11.78 41.57 20.07
#